data_AF-A0A2M7JYM4-F1
#
_entry.id   AF-A0A2M7JYM4-F1
#
_cell.length_a   1.000
_cell.length_b   1.000
_cell.length_c   1.000
_cell.angle_alpha   90.00
_cell.angle_beta   90.00
_cell.angle_gamma   90.00
#
_symmetry.space_group_name_H-M   'P 1'
#
loop_
_entity.id
_entity.type
_entity.pdbx_description
1 polymer ?
#
loop_
_entity_poly.entity_id
_entity_poly.type
_entity_poly.pdbx_seq_one_letter_code
_entity_poly.pdbx_strand_id
1 'polypeptide(L)'
;MPLREQTDVKEVETILNKILNISSPPVARCRLLSSGFNPGHALNIAEDIAGHKECLGCGSCIDICPFLFREPSRRQKTEQRTSMALETTVGADCDQCDACVLACPQVDTTIKNYIVNRRMIEVMSRLEQRIGDEDEPDLDLFTEEALT
;
A
#
# COMPACT_ATOMS: atom_id res chain seq x y z
N MET A 1 8.12 -4.33 14.22
CA MET A 1 8.19 -5.66 14.87
C MET A 1 6.92 -6.41 14.55
N PRO A 2 6.99 -7.70 14.13
CA PRO A 2 5.80 -8.50 13.88
C PRO A 2 4.92 -8.57 15.13
N LEU A 3 3.60 -8.53 14.93
CA LEU A 3 2.59 -8.62 15.99
C LEU A 3 2.65 -10.02 16.63
N ARG A 4 2.36 -10.09 17.94
CA ARG A 4 2.29 -11.35 18.69
C ARG A 4 1.08 -12.19 18.30
N GLU A 5 -0.01 -11.53 17.93
CA GLU A 5 -1.23 -12.12 17.37
C GLU A 5 -1.50 -11.49 15.99
N GLN A 6 -1.55 -12.32 14.96
CA GLN A 6 -1.79 -11.92 13.58
C GLN A 6 -2.92 -12.75 13.01
N THR A 7 -3.62 -12.14 12.07
CA THR A 7 -4.67 -12.80 11.31
C THR A 7 -4.10 -14.02 10.59
N ASP A 8 -4.72 -15.18 10.78
CA ASP A 8 -4.43 -16.35 9.96
C ASP A 8 -4.96 -16.09 8.54
N VAL A 9 -4.05 -16.04 7.58
CA VAL A 9 -4.41 -15.78 6.18
C VAL A 9 -5.38 -16.82 5.65
N LYS A 10 -5.33 -18.07 6.11
CA LYS A 10 -6.26 -19.12 5.65
C LYS A 10 -7.72 -18.78 5.96
N GLU A 11 -7.97 -18.06 7.05
CA GLU A 11 -9.32 -17.65 7.44
C GLU A 11 -9.85 -16.51 6.56
N VAL A 12 -8.96 -15.66 6.05
CA VAL A 12 -9.33 -14.47 5.26
C VAL A 12 -9.01 -14.59 3.77
N GLU A 13 -8.39 -15.68 3.32
CA GLU A 13 -7.82 -15.84 1.98
C GLU A 13 -8.84 -15.52 0.87
N THR A 14 -10.07 -16.00 1.01
CA THR A 14 -11.13 -15.76 0.02
C THR A 14 -11.43 -14.26 -0.13
N ILE A 15 -11.48 -13.51 0.97
CA ILE A 15 -11.78 -12.07 0.96
C ILE A 15 -10.53 -11.30 0.53
N LEU A 16 -9.36 -11.70 1.01
CA LEU A 16 -8.07 -11.11 0.63
C LEU A 16 -7.87 -11.17 -0.89
N ASN A 17 -8.11 -12.33 -1.51
CA ASN A 17 -8.01 -12.46 -2.96
C ASN A 17 -9.03 -11.60 -3.72
N LYS A 18 -10.25 -11.41 -3.19
CA LYS A 18 -11.20 -10.45 -3.79
C LYS A 18 -10.67 -9.02 -3.71
N ILE A 19 -10.12 -8.62 -2.57
CA ILE A 19 -9.56 -7.29 -2.34
C ILE A 19 -8.40 -6.99 -3.30
N LEU A 20 -7.45 -7.92 -3.38
CA LEU A 20 -6.23 -7.77 -4.18
C LEU A 20 -6.50 -7.82 -5.70
N ASN A 21 -7.65 -8.34 -6.13
CA ASN A 21 -8.04 -8.36 -7.54
C ASN A 21 -8.82 -7.13 -8.01
N ILE A 22 -9.20 -6.24 -7.09
CA ILE A 22 -9.82 -4.96 -7.46
C ILE A 22 -8.75 -4.02 -8.01
N SER A 23 -9.06 -3.30 -9.10
CA SER A 23 -8.20 -2.23 -9.63
C SER A 23 -8.30 -0.99 -8.75
N SER A 24 -7.78 -1.07 -7.53
CA SER A 24 -7.75 0.03 -6.56
C SER A 24 -6.76 -0.32 -5.45
N PRO A 25 -6.06 0.66 -4.85
CA PRO A 25 -5.12 0.38 -3.77
C PRO A 25 -5.79 -0.50 -2.68
N PRO A 26 -5.20 -1.64 -2.29
CA PRO A 26 -5.87 -2.55 -1.36
C PRO A 26 -5.62 -2.23 0.13
N VAL A 27 -4.79 -1.23 0.43
CA VAL A 27 -4.26 -1.00 1.78
C VAL A 27 -5.32 -0.73 2.86
N ALA A 28 -6.37 0.05 2.60
CA ALA A 28 -7.35 0.33 3.65
C ALA A 28 -8.13 -0.94 3.99
N ARG A 29 -8.48 -1.73 2.97
CA ARG A 29 -9.17 -3.02 3.10
C ARG A 29 -8.30 -4.09 3.75
N CYS A 30 -7.03 -4.25 3.34
CA CYS A 30 -6.10 -5.21 3.96
C CYS A 30 -5.82 -4.89 5.43
N ARG A 31 -5.78 -3.61 5.80
CA ARG A 31 -5.66 -3.16 7.20
C ARG A 31 -6.89 -3.54 8.04
N LEU A 32 -8.10 -3.46 7.47
CA LEU A 32 -9.32 -3.92 8.16
C LEU A 32 -9.34 -5.45 8.36
N LEU A 33 -8.70 -6.21 7.46
CA LEU A 33 -8.48 -7.64 7.62
C LEU A 33 -7.39 -7.99 8.64
N SER A 34 -6.54 -7.04 9.03
CA SER A 34 -5.41 -7.27 9.95
C SER A 34 -5.86 -7.23 11.42
N SER A 35 -5.00 -7.64 12.35
CA SER A 35 -5.33 -7.65 13.78
C SER A 35 -5.34 -6.25 14.41
N GLY A 36 -4.82 -5.23 13.72
CA GLY A 36 -4.84 -3.84 14.15
C GLY A 36 -3.51 -3.40 14.78
N PHE A 37 -3.55 -2.43 15.68
CA PHE A 37 -2.35 -1.93 16.34
C PHE A 37 -1.65 -2.98 17.21
N ASN A 38 -0.32 -2.92 17.18
CA ASN A 38 0.53 -3.68 18.08
C ASN A 38 0.39 -3.14 19.51
N PRO A 39 0.20 -4.01 20.53
CA PRO A 39 0.31 -3.61 21.93
C PRO A 39 1.65 -2.94 22.28
N GLY A 40 2.73 -3.28 21.56
CA GLY A 40 4.05 -2.65 21.67
C GLY A 40 4.24 -1.42 20.79
N HIS A 41 3.20 -0.62 20.53
CA HIS A 41 3.34 0.61 19.75
C HIS A 41 4.20 1.66 20.49
N ALA A 42 4.96 2.46 19.75
CA ALA A 42 5.80 3.53 20.30
C ALA A 42 5.10 4.90 20.33
N LEU A 43 3.77 4.93 20.21
CA LEU A 43 2.99 6.16 20.28
C LEU A 43 2.96 6.69 21.71
N ASN A 44 3.16 8.00 21.88
CA ASN A 44 3.09 8.67 23.17
C ASN A 44 1.63 9.04 23.51
N ILE A 45 0.84 8.03 23.83
CA ILE A 45 -0.58 8.14 24.18
C ILE A 45 -0.86 7.37 25.47
N ALA A 46 -1.91 7.77 26.21
CA ALA A 46 -2.29 7.13 27.46
C ALA A 46 -3.25 5.96 27.24
N GLU A 47 -3.99 6.00 26.14
CA GLU A 47 -5.00 5.04 25.75
C GLU A 47 -4.36 3.75 25.22
N ASP A 48 -4.89 2.61 25.66
CA ASP A 48 -4.57 1.33 25.03
C ASP A 48 -5.35 1.23 23.71
N ILE A 49 -4.63 1.40 22.60
CA ILE A 49 -5.21 1.27 21.26
C ILE A 49 -4.89 -0.09 20.63
N ALA A 50 -4.41 -1.08 21.38
CA ALA A 50 -4.16 -2.40 20.82
C ALA A 50 -5.40 -2.96 20.11
N GLY A 51 -5.20 -3.53 18.92
CA GLY A 51 -6.30 -4.09 18.11
C GLY A 51 -7.14 -3.06 17.35
N HIS A 52 -6.98 -1.76 17.60
CA HIS A 52 -7.65 -0.72 16.83
C HIS A 52 -7.24 -0.78 15.36
N LYS A 53 -8.22 -0.56 14.47
CA LYS A 53 -8.06 -0.66 13.02
C LYS A 53 -8.40 0.66 12.34
N GLU A 54 -8.13 1.78 12.99
CA GLU A 54 -8.24 3.13 12.46
C GLU A 54 -6.90 3.54 11.82
N CYS A 55 -6.94 4.36 10.77
CA CYS A 55 -5.72 4.63 10.01
C CYS A 55 -4.85 5.64 10.77
N LEU A 56 -3.56 5.36 10.92
CA LEU A 56 -2.60 6.28 11.54
C LEU A 56 -2.42 7.61 10.83
N GLY A 57 -2.76 7.69 9.55
CA GLY A 57 -2.41 8.85 8.73
C GLY A 57 -0.89 9.03 8.53
N CYS A 58 -0.09 7.96 8.68
CA CYS A 58 1.38 8.04 8.56
C CYS A 58 1.86 8.34 7.13
N GLY A 59 1.06 8.06 6.11
CA GLY A 59 1.37 8.32 4.71
C GLY A 59 2.33 7.32 4.05
N SER A 60 2.82 6.29 4.72
CA SER A 60 3.74 5.31 4.12
C SER A 60 3.18 4.66 2.85
N CYS A 61 1.85 4.43 2.82
CA CYS A 61 1.17 3.88 1.65
C CYS A 61 1.12 4.84 0.45
N ILE A 62 1.11 6.16 0.71
CA ILE A 62 1.14 7.21 -0.32
C ILE A 62 2.56 7.39 -0.85
N ASP A 63 3.53 7.49 0.06
CA ASP A 63 4.92 7.77 -0.31
C ASP A 63 5.54 6.64 -1.14
N ILE A 64 5.11 5.39 -0.94
CA ILE A 64 5.61 4.22 -1.68
C ILE A 64 4.88 3.98 -3.01
N CYS A 65 3.78 4.67 -3.29
CA CYS A 65 2.92 4.35 -4.44
C CYS A 65 3.60 4.75 -5.76
N PRO A 66 3.97 3.80 -6.65
CA PRO A 66 4.64 4.12 -7.91
C PRO A 66 3.78 4.99 -8.83
N PHE A 67 2.48 4.73 -8.88
CA PHE A 67 1.53 5.56 -9.61
C PHE A 67 1.57 7.04 -9.17
N LEU A 68 1.52 7.33 -7.87
CA LEU A 68 1.59 8.72 -7.37
C LEU A 68 2.98 9.34 -7.57
N PHE A 69 4.02 8.52 -7.69
CA PHE A 69 5.34 9.01 -8.07
C PHE A 69 5.33 9.52 -9.53
N ARG A 70 4.71 8.77 -10.45
CA ARG A 70 4.54 9.17 -11.87
C ARG A 70 3.50 10.27 -12.09
N GLU A 71 2.59 10.47 -11.14
CA GLU A 71 1.54 11.50 -11.18
C GLU A 71 1.66 12.57 -10.06
N PRO A 72 2.65 13.49 -10.10
CA PRO A 72 2.87 14.49 -9.06
C PRO A 72 1.66 15.38 -8.77
N SER A 73 0.86 15.68 -9.80
CA SER A 73 -0.35 16.51 -9.67
C SER A 73 -1.42 15.86 -8.78
N ARG A 74 -1.52 14.53 -8.79
CA ARG A 74 -2.41 13.75 -7.92
C ARG A 74 -1.79 13.56 -6.54
N ARG A 75 -0.47 13.39 -6.47
CA ARG A 75 0.27 13.32 -5.19
C ARG A 75 0.13 14.59 -4.36
N GLN A 76 0.15 15.76 -4.99
CA GLN A 76 -0.08 17.03 -4.27
C GLN A 76 -1.49 17.13 -3.65
N LYS A 77 -2.47 16.37 -4.16
CA LYS A 77 -3.84 16.33 -3.63
C LYS A 77 -3.98 15.39 -2.42
N THR A 78 -2.91 14.70 -1.99
CA THR A 78 -2.93 13.83 -0.79
C THR A 78 -2.39 14.53 0.45
N GLU A 79 -2.90 15.73 0.78
CA GLU A 79 -2.67 16.33 2.11
C GLU A 79 -3.13 15.39 3.23
N GLN A 80 -4.21 14.66 2.95
CA GLN A 80 -4.70 13.59 3.81
C GLN A 80 -3.80 12.36 3.62
N ARG A 81 -2.85 12.16 4.54
CA ARG A 81 -1.85 11.08 4.51
C ARG A 81 -2.42 9.69 4.89
N THR A 82 -3.66 9.40 4.52
CA THR A 82 -4.42 8.21 4.96
C THR A 82 -4.52 7.13 3.89
N SER A 83 -4.76 5.89 4.33
CA SER A 83 -5.03 4.77 3.41
C SER A 83 -6.26 4.99 2.52
N MET A 84 -7.31 5.62 3.04
CA MET A 84 -8.52 5.96 2.27
C MET A 84 -8.28 7.07 1.25
N ALA A 85 -7.42 8.03 1.57
CA ALA A 85 -7.03 9.07 0.62
C ALA A 85 -6.29 8.45 -0.56
N LEU A 86 -5.36 7.50 -0.32
CA LEU A 86 -4.73 6.76 -1.41
C LEU A 86 -5.75 6.03 -2.29
N GLU A 87 -6.69 5.30 -1.68
CA GLU A 87 -7.73 4.57 -2.42
C GLU A 87 -8.57 5.50 -3.32
N THR A 88 -8.92 6.68 -2.81
CA THR A 88 -9.72 7.68 -3.54
C THR A 88 -8.91 8.39 -4.62
N THR A 89 -7.67 8.79 -4.30
CA THR A 89 -6.83 9.57 -5.19
C THR A 89 -6.30 8.74 -6.34
N VAL A 90 -6.01 7.45 -6.16
CA VAL A 90 -5.52 6.56 -7.23
C VAL A 90 -6.69 5.86 -7.93
N GLY A 91 -7.67 5.36 -7.17
CA GLY A 91 -8.86 4.74 -7.74
C GLY A 91 -8.56 3.61 -8.74
N ALA A 92 -9.27 3.62 -9.86
CA ALA A 92 -9.19 2.61 -10.92
C ALA A 92 -7.81 2.50 -11.58
N ASP A 93 -6.99 3.55 -11.51
CA ASP A 93 -5.71 3.66 -12.21
C ASP A 93 -4.57 2.90 -11.51
N CYS A 94 -4.88 2.24 -10.39
CA CYS A 94 -3.92 1.48 -9.60
C CYS A 94 -3.15 0.43 -10.42
N ASP A 95 -1.82 0.41 -10.27
CA ASP A 95 -0.93 -0.61 -10.86
C ASP A 95 -1.13 -2.03 -10.28
N GLN A 96 -1.95 -2.18 -9.24
CA GLN A 96 -2.10 -3.42 -8.45
C GLN A 96 -0.76 -3.98 -7.97
N CYS A 97 0.19 -3.09 -7.63
CA CYS A 97 1.54 -3.46 -7.23
C CYS A 97 1.67 -3.92 -5.78
N ASP A 98 0.60 -3.80 -4.99
CA ASP A 98 0.51 -4.11 -3.56
C ASP A 98 1.55 -3.43 -2.65
N ALA A 99 2.40 -2.54 -3.17
CA ALA A 99 3.44 -1.83 -2.42
C ALA A 99 2.89 -1.06 -1.20
N CYS A 100 1.70 -0.47 -1.37
CA CYS A 100 0.99 0.23 -0.29
C CYS A 100 0.64 -0.69 0.90
N VAL A 101 0.35 -1.97 0.65
CA VAL A 101 0.09 -2.97 1.68
C VAL A 101 1.39 -3.37 2.37
N LEU A 102 2.45 -3.60 1.59
CA LEU A 102 3.77 -3.99 2.10
C LEU A 102 4.36 -2.90 3.02
N ALA A 103 4.19 -1.63 2.65
CA ALA A 103 4.68 -0.49 3.43
C ALA A 103 3.81 -0.16 4.66
N CYS A 104 2.52 -0.53 4.66
CA CYS A 104 1.63 -0.14 5.76
C CYS A 104 2.04 -0.82 7.08
N PRO A 105 2.31 -0.08 8.17
CA PRO A 105 2.70 -0.67 9.45
C PRO A 105 1.55 -1.39 10.16
N GLN A 106 0.30 -1.12 9.75
CA GLN A 106 -0.92 -1.69 10.36
C GLN A 106 -1.47 -2.89 9.58
N VAL A 107 -0.75 -3.36 8.55
CA VAL A 107 -1.09 -4.62 7.88
C VAL A 107 -0.27 -5.75 8.50
N ASP A 108 -0.95 -6.85 8.82
CA ASP A 108 -0.33 -8.03 9.41
C ASP A 108 0.78 -8.59 8.51
N THR A 109 1.85 -9.05 9.14
CA THR A 109 2.99 -9.64 8.41
C THR A 109 2.59 -10.92 7.68
N THR A 110 1.62 -11.67 8.21
CA THR A 110 1.04 -12.85 7.53
C THR A 110 0.44 -12.48 6.16
N ILE A 111 -0.35 -11.40 6.08
CA ILE A 111 -0.92 -10.88 4.83
C ILE A 111 0.20 -10.40 3.88
N LYS A 112 1.21 -9.68 4.39
CA LYS A 112 2.36 -9.25 3.58
C LYS A 112 3.11 -10.44 2.98
N ASN A 113 3.37 -11.46 3.80
CA ASN A 113 4.03 -12.69 3.35
C ASN A 113 3.19 -13.43 2.30
N TYR A 114 1.87 -13.45 2.44
CA TYR A 114 0.99 -14.03 1.42
C TYR A 114 1.14 -13.33 0.07
N ILE A 115 1.10 -11.99 0.06
CA ILE A 115 1.28 -11.19 -1.16
C ILE A 115 2.65 -11.47 -1.80
N VAL A 116 3.72 -11.43 -0.99
CA VAL A 116 5.08 -11.68 -1.47
C VAL A 116 5.19 -13.06 -2.12
N ASN A 117 4.64 -14.10 -1.47
CA ASN A 117 4.78 -15.47 -1.94
C ASN A 117 3.86 -15.83 -3.11
N ARG A 118 2.71 -15.17 -3.27
CA ARG A 118 1.67 -15.57 -4.24
C ARG A 118 1.51 -14.61 -5.41
N ARG A 119 1.85 -13.33 -5.25
CA ARG A 119 1.47 -12.29 -6.22
C ARG A 119 2.63 -11.49 -6.79
N MET A 120 3.76 -11.38 -6.10
CA MET A 120 4.87 -10.53 -6.55
C MET A 120 5.36 -10.89 -7.96
N ILE A 121 5.40 -12.17 -8.32
CA ILE A 121 5.80 -12.61 -9.66
C ILE A 121 4.83 -12.07 -10.72
N GLU A 122 3.52 -12.19 -10.48
CA GLU A 122 2.49 -11.67 -11.39
C GLU A 122 2.56 -10.14 -11.49
N VAL A 123 2.78 -9.47 -10.36
CA VAL A 123 2.88 -8.01 -10.28
C VAL A 123 4.08 -7.48 -11.06
N MET A 124 5.27 -8.09 -10.92
CA MET A 124 6.48 -7.63 -11.59
C MET A 124 6.32 -7.64 -13.12
N SER A 125 5.72 -8.70 -13.67
CA SER A 125 5.46 -8.77 -15.12
C SER A 125 4.54 -7.64 -15.64
N ARG A 126 3.58 -7.18 -14.83
CA ARG A 126 2.68 -6.07 -15.19
C ARG A 126 3.35 -4.71 -15.07
N LEU A 127 4.20 -4.55 -14.05
CA LEU A 127 4.97 -3.33 -13.86
C LEU A 127 6.00 -3.14 -14.96
N GLU A 128 6.69 -4.21 -15.38
CA GLU A 128 7.63 -4.16 -16.52
C GLU A 128 6.96 -3.67 -17.81
N GLN A 129 5.72 -4.09 -18.08
CA GLN A 129 4.96 -3.62 -19.24
C GLN A 129 4.66 -2.12 -19.18
N ARG A 130 4.41 -1.57 -17.98
CA ARG A 130 4.12 -0.15 -17.80
C ARG A 130 5.38 0.72 -17.81
N ILE A 131 6.51 0.19 -17.36
CA ILE A 131 7.82 0.88 -17.41
C ILE A 131 8.32 1.01 -18.85
N GLY A 132 7.85 0.17 -19.78
CA GLY A 132 8.24 0.21 -21.19
C GLY A 132 7.27 0.95 -22.13
N ASP A 133 6.23 1.61 -21.61
CA ASP A 133 5.35 2.44 -22.44
C ASP A 133 6.02 3.80 -22.71
N GLU A 134 6.43 4.03 -23.96
CA GLU A 134 7.11 5.26 -24.43
C GLU A 134 6.29 6.57 -24.23
N ASP A 135 5.04 6.47 -23.80
CA ASP A 135 4.13 7.60 -23.50
C ASP A 135 4.16 8.04 -22.02
N GLU A 136 4.80 7.29 -21.11
CA GLU A 136 5.06 7.72 -19.72
C GLU A 136 6.46 8.35 -19.65
N PRO A 137 6.64 9.56 -19.07
CA PRO A 137 7.95 10.20 -19.03
C PRO A 137 8.92 9.34 -18.22
N ASP A 138 9.91 8.79 -18.92
CA ASP A 138 10.96 7.97 -18.33
C ASP A 138 11.69 8.71 -17.21
N LEU A 139 12.06 7.97 -16.16
CA LEU A 139 12.90 8.44 -15.06
C LEU A 139 14.19 9.14 -15.55
N ASP A 140 14.68 8.73 -16.71
CA ASP A 140 15.88 9.30 -17.34
C ASP A 140 15.63 10.74 -17.84
N LEU A 141 14.44 11.03 -18.39
CA LEU A 141 14.06 12.37 -18.85
C LEU A 141 14.02 13.37 -17.69
N PHE A 142 13.51 12.96 -16.53
CA PHE A 142 13.50 13.79 -15.32
C PHE A 142 14.90 14.00 -14.72
N THR A 143 15.80 13.05 -14.90
CA THR A 143 17.18 13.16 -14.41
C THR A 143 17.97 14.15 -15.27
N GLU A 144 17.72 14.18 -16.57
CA GLU A 144 18.31 15.14 -17.50
C GLU A 144 17.79 16.57 -17.27
N GLU A 145 16.48 16.75 -17.03
CA GLU A 145 15.90 18.08 -16.71
C GLU A 145 16.38 18.64 -15.37
N ALA A 146 16.70 17.80 -14.38
CA ALA A 146 17.21 18.26 -13.08
C ALA A 146 18.71 18.67 -13.12
N LEU A 147 19.42 18.31 -14.19
CA LEU A 147 20.84 18.59 -14.39
C LEU A 147 21.11 19.72 -15.39
N THR A 148 20.06 20.32 -15.96
CA THR A 148 20.13 21.52 -16.83
C THR A 148 19.64 22.77 -16.14
#